data_AF-A0A1G5ZI65-F1
#
_entry.id   AF-A0A1G5ZI65-F1
#
_cell.length_a   1.000
_cell.length_b   1.000
_cell.length_c   1.000
_cell.angle_alpha   90.00
_cell.angle_beta   90.00
_cell.angle_gamma   90.00
#
_symmetry.space_group_name_H-M   'P 1'
#
loop_
_entity.id
_entity.type
_entity.pdbx_description
1 polymer ?
#
loop_
_entity_poly.entity_id
_entity_poly.type
_entity_poly.pdbx_seq_one_letter_code
_entity_poly.pdbx_strand_id
1 'polypeptide(L)' 'MGYGVYRFMDAGKTWQMMGLEKTRAIHRIILHPDDPITVFVGAIGSPWGEQEYRGLYKTTDGGKT' A
#
# COMPACT_ATOMS: atom_id res chain seq x y z
N MET A 1 -3.21 14.65 -0.22
CA MET A 1 -4.08 13.46 -0.28
C MET A 1 -3.43 12.49 -1.24
N GLY A 2 -3.26 11.22 -0.87
CA GLY A 2 -2.68 10.20 -1.75
C GLY A 2 -3.76 9.36 -2.44
N TYR A 3 -3.32 8.55 -3.40
CA TYR A 3 -4.16 7.78 -4.31
C TYR A 3 -4.01 6.26 -4.14
N GLY A 4 -3.50 5.81 -2.98
CA GLY A 4 -3.23 4.40 -2.71
C GLY A 4 -1.79 4.01 -3.01
N VAL A 5 -1.58 2.73 -3.31
CA VAL A 5 -0.26 2.14 -3.56
C VAL A 5 -0.06 1.86 -5.04
N TYR A 6 1.13 2.16 -5.53
CA TYR A 6 1.54 1.84 -6.90
C TYR A 6 2.86 1.06 -6.87
N ARG A 7 3.04 0.18 -7.86
CA ARG A 7 4.24 -0.65 -8.04
C ARG A 7 4.70 -0.57 -9.49
N PHE A 8 6.01 -0.62 -9.69
CA PHE A 8 6.63 -0.81 -11.00
C PHE A 8 7.53 -2.04 -11.00
N MET A 9 7.79 -2.60 -12.18
CA MET A 9 8.74 -3.70 -12.40
C MET A 9 9.79 -3.37 -13.47
N ASP A 10 9.73 -2.19 -14.06
CA ASP A 10 10.51 -1.78 -15.23
C ASP A 10 11.38 -0.54 -14.93
N ALA A 11 11.94 -0.49 -13.71
CA ALA A 11 12.74 0.62 -13.22
C ALA A 11 12.02 1.98 -13.23
N GLY A 12 10.70 1.97 -13.03
CA GLY A 12 9.87 3.17 -12.81
C GLY A 12 9.31 3.77 -14.09
N LYS A 13 9.36 3.06 -15.22
CA LYS A 13 8.81 3.52 -16.51
C LYS A 13 7.29 3.41 -16.52
N THR A 14 6.73 2.34 -15.96
CA THR A 14 5.28 2.14 -15.84
C THR A 14 4.90 1.81 -14.41
N TRP A 15 3.83 2.46 -13.95
CA TRP A 15 3.32 2.31 -12.59
C TRP A 15 1.95 1.63 -12.64
N GLN A 16 1.84 0.48 -11.99
CA GLN A 16 0.60 -0.24 -11.82
C GLN A 16 -0.02 0.11 -10.47
N MET A 17 -1.33 0.35 -10.49
CA MET A 17 -2.12 0.60 -9.30
C MET A 17 -2.40 -0.69 -8.55
N MET A 18 -2.14 -0.70 -7.24
CA MET A 18 -2.24 -1.88 -6.37
C MET A 18 -3.36 -1.75 -5.33
N GLY A 19 -4.24 -0.76 -5.47
CA GLY A 19 -5.36 -0.50 -4.57
C GLY A 19 -5.03 0.42 -3.39
N LEU A 20 -5.84 0.32 -2.33
CA LEU A 20 -5.79 1.16 -1.12
C LEU A 20 -6.08 2.65 -1.38
N GLU A 21 -6.79 2.98 -2.45
CA GLU A 21 -7.18 4.34 -2.84
C GLU A 21 -7.94 5.06 -1.75
N LYS A 22 -8.87 4.33 -1.12
CA LYS A 22 -9.73 4.85 -0.07
C LYS A 22 -8.99 5.11 1.23
N THR A 23 -7.80 4.52 1.39
CA THR A 23 -6.96 4.77 2.55
C THR A 23 -6.37 6.18 2.54
N ARG A 24 -6.33 6.92 1.42
CA ARG A 24 -5.79 8.29 1.27
C ARG A 24 -4.31 8.48 1.62
N ALA A 25 -3.84 8.12 2.81
CA ALA A 25 -2.49 8.40 3.29
C ALA A 25 -1.80 7.12 3.76
N ILE A 26 -0.73 6.75 3.06
CA ILE A 26 0.16 5.65 3.41
C ILE A 26 1.31 6.20 4.23
N HIS A 27 1.52 5.67 5.42
CA HIS A 27 2.62 6.06 6.31
C HIS A 27 3.90 5.31 6.01
N ARG A 28 3.78 4.00 5.78
CA ARG A 28 4.93 3.11 5.62
C ARG A 28 4.56 1.89 4.79
N ILE A 29 5.53 1.45 3.98
CA ILE A 29 5.50 0.19 3.25
C ILE A 29 6.78 -0.56 3.64
N ILE A 30 6.64 -1.83 4.06
CA ILE A 30 7.75 -2.72 4.40
C ILE A 30 7.56 -4.03 3.66
N LEU A 31 8.65 -4.54 3.07
CA LEU A 31 8.69 -5.87 2.48
C LEU A 31 9.27 -6.84 3.50
N HIS A 32 8.83 -8.10 3.49
CA HIS A 32 9.47 -9.14 4.29
C HIS A 32 10.92 -9.34 3.80
N PRO A 33 11.91 -9.44 4.71
CA PRO A 33 13.34 -9.44 4.33
C PRO A 33 13.72 -10.62 3.44
N ASP A 34 13.16 -11.80 3.72
CA ASP A 34 13.47 -13.04 2.99
C ASP A 34 12.39 -13.44 1.96
N ASP A 35 11.28 -12.71 1.91
CA ASP A 35 10.17 -12.97 0.98
C ASP A 35 9.57 -11.64 0.47
N PRO A 36 10.19 -11.01 -0.54
CA PRO A 36 9.75 -9.71 -1.04
C PRO A 36 8.35 -9.70 -1.66
N ILE A 37 7.70 -10.85 -1.85
CA ILE A 37 6.32 -10.97 -2.32
C ILE A 37 5.34 -10.64 -1.18
N THR A 38 5.75 -10.88 0.07
CA THR A 38 5.01 -10.48 1.25
C THR A 38 5.29 -9.01 1.60
N VAL A 39 4.25 -8.18 1.58
CA VAL A 39 4.36 -6.73 1.82
C VAL A 39 3.34 -6.30 2.87
N PHE A 40 3.77 -5.40 3.77
CA PHE A 40 2.95 -4.78 4.80
C PHE A 40 2.82 -3.28 4.54
N VAL A 41 1.60 -2.76 4.63
CA VAL A 41 1.30 -1.34 4.39
C VAL A 41 0.56 -0.76 5.58
N GLY A 42 1.16 0.25 6.22
CA GLY A 42 0.53 1.03 7.27
C GLY A 42 -0.22 2.22 6.68
N ALA A 43 -1.55 2.18 6.74
CA ALA A 43 -2.42 3.25 6.26
C ALA A 43 -2.97 4.06 7.43
N ILE A 44 -2.66 5.36 7.47
CA ILE A 44 -3.20 6.30 8.47
C ILE A 44 -4.54 6.87 8.01
N GLY A 45 -4.69 7.06 6.71
CA GLY A 45 -5.75 7.81 6.04
C GLY A 45 -6.05 9.21 6.51
N SER A 46 -7.32 9.60 6.46
CA SER A 46 -7.77 10.91 6.92
C SER A 46 -7.21 11.16 8.32
N PRO A 47 -6.49 12.28 8.52
CA PRO A 47 -6.06 12.68 9.86
C PRO A 47 -7.25 13.12 10.72
N TRP A 48 -8.42 13.34 10.12
CA TRP A 48 -9.62 13.83 10.78
C TRP A 48 -10.70 12.75 10.83
N GLY A 49 -11.28 12.56 12.01
CA GLY A 49 -12.42 11.66 12.25
C GLY A 49 -12.07 10.17 12.27
N GLU A 50 -13.07 9.39 12.64
CA GLU A 50 -13.04 7.94 12.46
C GLU A 50 -13.16 7.59 10.98
N GLN A 51 -12.54 6.48 10.59
CA GLN A 51 -12.59 5.99 9.22
C GLN A 51 -12.40 4.48 9.18
N GLU A 52 -13.03 3.82 8.22
CA GLU A 52 -12.94 2.35 8.08
C GLU A 52 -11.61 1.90 7.45
N TYR A 53 -10.96 2.77 6.67
CA TYR A 53 -9.77 2.41 5.87
C TYR A 53 -8.44 2.68 6.59
N ARG A 54 -8.45 3.00 7.89
CA ARG A 54 -7.23 3.06 8.70
C ARG A 54 -6.83 1.64 9.08
N GLY A 55 -5.57 1.28 8.91
CA GLY A 55 -5.12 -0.02 9.41
C GLY A 55 -3.80 -0.50 8.84
N LEU A 56 -3.49 -1.74 9.20
CA LEU A 56 -2.39 -2.51 8.64
C LEU A 56 -2.94 -3.45 7.57
N TYR A 57 -2.42 -3.30 6.35
CA TYR A 57 -2.73 -4.17 5.22
C TYR A 57 -1.55 -5.09 4.97
N LYS A 58 -1.83 -6.30 4.50
CA LYS A 58 -0.83 -7.30 4.15
C LYS A 58 -1.24 -7.94 2.83
N THR A 59 -0.25 -8.14 1.97
CA THR A 59 -0.35 -9.03 0.82
C THR A 59 0.72 -10.11 0.94
N THR A 60 0.45 -11.29 0.39
CA THR A 60 1.41 -12.40 0.23
C THR A 60 1.51 -12.86 -1.22
N ASP A 61 0.98 -12.07 -2.16
CA ASP A 61 0.96 -12.37 -3.59
C ASP A 61 1.54 -11.24 -4.46
N GLY A 62 2.29 -10.34 -3.83
CA GLY A 62 2.92 -9.20 -4.50
C GLY A 62 1.96 -8.04 -4.75
N GLY A 63 0.86 -7.97 -4.01
CA GLY A 63 -0.12 -6.88 -4.05
C GLY A 63 -1.26 -7.10 -5.02
N LYS A 64 -1.50 -8.32 -5.49
CA LYS A 64 -2.70 -8.64 -6.28
C LYS A 64 -3.94 -8.63 -5.38
N THR A 65 -3.78 -9.06 -4.13
CA THR A 65 -4.80 -8.97 -3.06
C THR A 65 -4.21 -8.55 -1.73
#